data_AF-A0A7X0NV90-F1
#
_entry.id   AF-A0A7X0NV90-F1
#
_cell.length_a   1.000
_cell.length_b   1.000
_cell.length_c   1.000
_cell.angle_alpha   90.00
_cell.angle_beta   90.00
_cell.angle_gamma   90.00
#
_symmetry.space_group_name_H-M   'P 1'
#
loop_
_entity.id
_entity.type
_entity.pdbx_description
1 polymer ?
#
loop_
_entity_poly.entity_id
_entity_poly.type
_entity_poly.pdbx_seq_one_letter_code
_entity_poly.pdbx_strand_id
1 'polypeptide(L)'
;MLPRNPRHNPYAEAERLLLAPAPGLVTRLWRWRTEIVLLMLAAGTAVVIATAVGRGMWWAPVALAGPVFVPATVPAGRKWILRHFWCLFSRHRIQRVCAETSMHTREGRIPLILWITPTGSGERAFILLRAGICADDFEAFGAEIAAACCAASVRVRRHPDRAQFVTVDIVRRGAEDDQPGAGTWGDGEHGGKRPLERLAG
;
A
#
# COMPACT_ATOMS: atom_id res chain seq x y z
N MET A 1 7.88 22.88 -26.80
CA MET A 1 6.99 22.79 -25.61
C MET A 1 7.65 21.85 -24.62
N LEU A 2 8.09 22.33 -23.45
CA LEU A 2 8.64 21.43 -22.42
C LEU A 2 7.53 20.49 -21.92
N PRO A 3 7.82 19.19 -21.69
CA PRO A 3 6.88 18.30 -21.03
C PRO A 3 6.56 18.87 -19.65
N ARG A 4 5.28 19.14 -19.41
CA ARG A 4 4.78 19.74 -18.18
C ARG A 4 5.06 18.76 -17.05
N ASN A 5 5.97 19.11 -16.13
CA ASN A 5 6.29 18.26 -14.98
C ASN A 5 5.04 18.13 -14.09
N PRO A 6 4.37 16.97 -14.03
CA PRO A 6 3.12 16.81 -13.28
C PRO A 6 3.33 16.95 -11.76
N ARG A 7 4.60 16.94 -11.30
CA ARG A 7 4.99 17.06 -9.89
C ARG A 7 4.87 18.48 -9.32
N HIS A 8 4.74 19.50 -10.17
CA HIS A 8 4.67 20.90 -9.74
C HIS A 8 3.41 21.57 -10.32
N ASN A 9 2.24 21.24 -9.75
CA ASN A 9 1.01 21.98 -10.04
C ASN A 9 0.73 22.98 -8.89
N PRO A 10 1.10 24.26 -9.05
CA PRO A 10 0.85 25.29 -8.03
C PRO A 10 -0.65 25.56 -7.76
N TYR A 11 -1.56 24.99 -8.56
CA TYR A 11 -3.01 25.13 -8.39
C TYR A 11 -3.67 23.94 -7.69
N ALA A 12 -2.92 22.90 -7.28
CA ALA A 12 -3.50 21.70 -6.66
C ALA A 12 -4.26 22.00 -5.36
N GLU A 13 -3.77 22.93 -4.54
CA GLU A 13 -4.42 23.37 -3.30
C GLU A 13 -5.73 24.12 -3.58
N ALA A 14 -5.74 24.97 -4.62
CA ALA A 14 -6.93 25.72 -5.02
C ALA A 14 -7.99 24.81 -5.67
N GLU A 15 -7.59 23.86 -6.52
CA GLU A 15 -8.49 22.84 -7.08
C GLU A 15 -9.07 21.93 -5.98
N ARG A 16 -8.29 21.55 -4.97
CA ARG A 16 -8.78 20.77 -3.80
C ARG A 16 -9.87 21.49 -3.02
N LEU A 17 -9.76 22.81 -2.85
CA LEU A 17 -10.76 23.60 -2.12
C LEU A 17 -12.04 23.85 -2.96
N LEU A 18 -11.90 23.92 -4.29
CA LEU A 18 -13.01 24.23 -5.21
C LEU A 18 -13.77 22.99 -5.70
N LEU A 19 -13.11 21.82 -5.80
CA LEU A 19 -13.63 20.59 -6.40
C LEU A 19 -13.60 19.39 -5.43
N ALA A 20 -13.82 19.55 -4.13
CA ALA A 20 -13.92 18.40 -3.22
C ALA A 20 -15.37 17.90 -3.09
N PRO A 21 -15.90 17.03 -3.98
CA PRO A 21 -17.06 16.23 -3.62
C PRO A 21 -16.63 15.33 -2.45
N ALA A 22 -17.38 15.40 -1.35
CA ALA A 22 -17.14 14.55 -0.20
C ALA A 22 -17.05 13.09 -0.67
N PRO A 23 -16.02 12.32 -0.28
CA PRO A 23 -15.89 10.94 -0.69
C PRO A 23 -17.15 10.19 -0.26
N GLY A 24 -17.84 9.60 -1.25
CA GLY A 24 -19.13 8.94 -1.02
C GLY A 24 -19.05 7.95 0.12
N LEU A 25 -20.11 7.86 0.93
CA LEU A 25 -20.16 7.09 2.17
C LEU A 25 -19.72 5.62 1.99
N VAL A 26 -20.00 5.05 0.81
CA VAL A 26 -19.56 3.72 0.38
C VAL A 26 -18.03 3.59 0.29
N THR A 27 -17.34 4.59 -0.26
CA THR A 27 -15.87 4.58 -0.33
C THR A 27 -15.26 4.73 1.06
N ARG A 28 -15.87 5.53 1.93
CA ARG A 28 -15.44 5.68 3.33
C ARG A 28 -15.63 4.37 4.11
N LEU A 29 -16.79 3.73 3.98
CA LEU A 29 -17.07 2.40 4.55
C LEU A 29 -16.11 1.34 4.01
N TRP A 30 -15.81 1.34 2.71
CA TRP A 30 -14.86 0.40 2.12
C TRP A 30 -13.42 0.60 2.63
N ARG A 31 -13.06 1.84 2.95
CA ARG A 31 -11.78 2.19 3.59
C ARG A 31 -11.76 1.73 5.04
N TRP A 32 -12.83 1.98 5.77
CA TRP A 32 -12.98 1.62 7.18
C TRP A 32 -13.38 0.16 7.43
N ARG A 33 -13.67 -0.64 6.38
CA ARG A 33 -14.10 -2.05 6.50
C ARG A 33 -13.25 -2.84 7.49
N THR A 34 -11.93 -2.73 7.40
CA THR A 34 -11.00 -3.52 8.23
C THR A 34 -10.95 -3.00 9.67
N GLU A 35 -11.02 -1.69 9.86
CA GLU A 35 -11.12 -1.05 11.18
C GLU A 35 -12.46 -1.37 11.85
N ILE A 36 -13.57 -1.34 11.11
CA ILE A 36 -14.91 -1.69 11.58
C ILE A 36 -14.96 -3.17 11.98
N VAL A 37 -14.40 -4.08 11.15
CA VAL A 37 -14.36 -5.51 11.50
C VAL A 37 -13.52 -5.74 12.75
N LEU A 38 -12.38 -5.07 12.89
CA LEU A 38 -11.55 -5.14 14.11
C LEU A 38 -12.27 -4.57 15.34
N LEU A 39 -12.94 -3.43 15.21
CA LEU A 39 -13.72 -2.81 16.28
C LEU A 39 -14.90 -3.68 16.70
N MET A 40 -15.64 -4.24 15.74
CA MET A 40 -16.74 -5.17 15.99
C MET A 40 -16.26 -6.44 16.67
N LEU A 41 -15.11 -6.98 16.27
CA LEU A 41 -14.50 -8.14 16.91
C LEU A 41 -14.09 -7.81 18.35
N ALA A 42 -13.44 -6.67 18.59
CA ALA A 42 -13.02 -6.23 19.91
C ALA A 42 -14.21 -5.96 20.84
N ALA A 43 -15.21 -5.22 20.35
CA ALA A 43 -16.44 -4.93 21.08
C ALA A 43 -17.24 -6.21 21.39
N GLY A 44 -17.38 -7.11 20.41
CA GLY A 44 -18.02 -8.41 20.61
C GLY A 44 -17.31 -9.24 21.68
N THR A 45 -15.98 -9.28 21.65
CA THR A 45 -15.18 -9.97 22.67
C THR A 45 -15.38 -9.35 24.05
N ALA A 46 -15.38 -8.01 24.16
CA ALA A 46 -15.60 -7.30 25.43
C ALA A 46 -17.00 -7.54 26.01
N VAL A 47 -18.05 -7.51 25.19
CA VAL A 47 -19.44 -7.78 25.63
C VAL A 47 -19.58 -9.22 26.13
N VAL A 48 -18.99 -10.19 25.42
CA VAL A 48 -19.03 -11.59 25.83
C VAL A 48 -18.28 -11.80 27.15
N ILE A 49 -17.12 -11.16 27.34
CA ILE A 49 -16.38 -11.20 28.62
C ILE A 49 -17.22 -10.60 29.75
N ALA A 50 -17.79 -9.41 29.54
CA ALA A 50 -18.59 -8.72 30.57
C ALA A 50 -19.83 -9.52 30.98
N THR A 51 -20.53 -10.12 30.01
CA THR A 51 -21.70 -10.96 30.28
C THR A 51 -21.35 -12.30 30.94
N ALA A 52 -20.18 -12.88 30.64
CA ALA A 52 -19.68 -14.09 31.29
C ALA A 52 -19.28 -13.86 32.76
N VAL A 53 -18.59 -12.75 33.05
CA VAL A 53 -18.22 -12.35 34.42
C VAL A 53 -19.47 -12.09 35.26
N GLY A 54 -20.46 -11.38 34.70
CA GLY A 54 -21.73 -11.11 35.40
C GLY A 54 -22.56 -12.37 35.72
N ARG A 55 -22.34 -13.49 35.03
CA ARG A 55 -23.00 -14.78 35.27
C ARG A 55 -22.20 -15.72 36.19
N GLY A 56 -21.08 -15.26 36.77
CA GLY A 56 -20.22 -16.09 37.63
C GLY A 56 -19.42 -17.16 36.87
N MET A 57 -19.40 -17.10 35.54
CA MET A 57 -18.77 -18.10 34.67
C MET A 57 -17.30 -17.72 34.41
N TRP A 58 -16.45 -17.88 35.42
CA TRP A 58 -15.04 -17.45 35.40
C TRP A 58 -14.16 -18.18 34.36
N TRP A 59 -14.57 -19.37 33.89
CA TRP A 59 -13.85 -20.14 32.86
C TRP A 59 -14.14 -19.68 31.42
N ALA A 60 -15.30 -19.05 31.19
CA ALA A 60 -15.69 -18.55 29.87
C ALA A 60 -14.77 -17.44 29.32
N PRO A 61 -14.31 -16.43 30.10
CA PRO A 61 -13.33 -15.47 29.60
C PRO A 61 -11.97 -16.11 29.30
N VAL A 62 -11.57 -17.18 30.02
CA VAL A 62 -10.32 -17.91 29.73
C VAL A 62 -10.44 -18.71 28.42
N ALA A 63 -11.58 -19.37 28.20
CA ALA A 63 -11.84 -20.10 26.97
C ALA A 63 -11.92 -19.18 25.73
N LEU A 64 -12.44 -17.95 25.88
CA LEU A 64 -12.52 -16.93 24.83
C LEU A 64 -11.25 -16.11 24.64
N ALA A 65 -10.44 -15.93 25.70
CA ALA A 65 -9.10 -15.39 25.56
C ALA A 65 -8.23 -16.31 24.71
N GLY A 66 -8.45 -17.63 24.78
CA GLY A 66 -7.78 -18.66 23.97
C GLY A 66 -7.60 -18.26 22.49
N PRO A 67 -8.65 -18.10 21.68
CA PRO A 67 -8.50 -17.78 20.25
C PRO A 67 -7.84 -16.43 19.94
N VAL A 68 -7.78 -15.48 20.88
CA VAL A 68 -7.09 -14.19 20.70
C VAL A 68 -5.62 -14.27 21.16
N PHE A 69 -5.37 -14.93 22.29
CA PHE A 69 -4.05 -15.05 22.92
C PHE A 69 -3.22 -16.20 22.34
N VAL A 70 -3.84 -17.32 21.92
CA VAL A 70 -3.15 -18.48 21.33
C VAL A 70 -2.39 -18.12 20.05
N PRO A 71 -2.97 -17.41 19.05
CA PRO A 71 -2.17 -16.96 17.92
C PRO A 71 -1.12 -15.90 18.31
N ALA A 72 -1.30 -15.18 19.42
CA ALA A 72 -0.31 -14.24 19.94
C ALA A 72 0.85 -14.92 20.70
N THR A 73 0.66 -16.14 21.23
CA THR A 73 1.72 -16.90 21.92
C THR A 73 2.45 -17.85 20.96
N VAL A 74 1.76 -18.36 19.94
CA VAL A 74 2.35 -19.27 18.94
C VAL A 74 3.14 -18.47 17.89
N PRO A 75 4.41 -18.83 17.59
CA PRO A 75 5.22 -18.11 16.60
C PRO A 75 4.62 -18.13 15.19
N ALA A 76 3.86 -19.17 14.83
CA ALA A 76 3.10 -19.23 13.58
C ALA A 76 1.96 -18.19 13.54
N GLY A 77 1.24 -18.01 14.65
CA GLY A 77 0.18 -17.02 14.76
C GLY A 77 0.73 -15.59 14.71
N ARG A 78 1.84 -15.31 15.39
CA ARG A 78 2.54 -14.01 15.30
C ARG A 78 2.94 -13.68 13.86
N LYS A 79 3.51 -14.65 13.12
CA LYS A 79 3.88 -14.48 11.71
C LYS A 79 2.65 -14.20 10.83
N TRP A 80 1.53 -14.87 11.09
CA TRP A 80 0.28 -14.65 10.38
C TRP A 80 -0.30 -13.24 10.65
N ILE A 81 -0.36 -12.82 11.91
CA ILE A 81 -0.80 -11.48 12.31
C ILE A 81 0.08 -10.42 11.68
N LEU A 82 1.41 -10.57 11.74
CA LEU A 82 2.35 -9.63 11.13
C LEU A 82 2.13 -9.50 9.62
N ARG A 83 1.96 -10.62 8.89
CA ARG A 83 1.67 -10.58 7.44
C ARG A 83 0.38 -9.82 7.16
N HIS A 84 -0.67 -10.06 7.94
CA HIS A 84 -1.95 -9.38 7.77
C HIS A 84 -1.88 -7.89 8.14
N PHE A 85 -1.15 -7.57 9.22
CA PHE A 85 -0.86 -6.19 9.62
C PHE A 85 -0.14 -5.43 8.52
N TRP A 86 0.88 -6.04 7.91
CA TRP A 86 1.60 -5.44 6.79
C TRP A 86 0.69 -5.20 5.58
N CYS A 87 -0.19 -6.15 5.23
CA CYS A 87 -1.21 -5.94 4.20
C CYS A 87 -2.12 -4.73 4.51
N LEU A 88 -2.54 -4.56 5.76
CA LEU A 88 -3.35 -3.40 6.17
C LEU A 88 -2.53 -2.11 6.08
N PHE A 89 -1.30 -2.13 6.60
CA PHE A 89 -0.41 -0.98 6.59
C PHE A 89 -0.15 -0.49 5.16
N SER A 90 0.22 -1.39 4.25
CA SER A 90 0.46 -1.06 2.84
C SER A 90 -0.81 -0.52 2.18
N ARG A 91 -2.00 -1.07 2.49
CA ARG A 91 -3.28 -0.53 1.98
C ARG A 91 -3.48 0.92 2.38
N HIS A 92 -3.32 1.26 3.67
CA HIS A 92 -3.49 2.62 4.15
C HIS A 92 -2.45 3.58 3.57
N ARG A 93 -1.19 3.13 3.50
CA ARG A 93 -0.09 3.94 2.96
C ARG A 93 -0.24 4.20 1.46
N ILE A 94 -0.56 3.20 0.65
CA ILE A 94 -0.83 3.39 -0.79
C ILE A 94 -1.98 4.37 -0.98
N GLN A 95 -3.08 4.24 -0.24
CA GLN A 95 -4.19 5.19 -0.35
C GLN A 95 -3.78 6.61 0.01
N ARG A 96 -2.94 6.77 1.03
CA ARG A 96 -2.44 8.08 1.44
C ARG A 96 -1.53 8.69 0.39
N VAL A 97 -0.61 7.90 -0.19
CA VAL A 97 0.22 8.32 -1.32
C VAL A 97 -0.64 8.73 -2.51
N CYS A 98 -1.62 7.91 -2.91
CA CYS A 98 -2.50 8.27 -4.02
C CYS A 98 -3.36 9.53 -3.75
N ALA A 99 -3.62 9.85 -2.48
CA ALA A 99 -4.32 11.08 -2.10
C ALA A 99 -3.40 12.31 -2.09
N GLU A 100 -2.16 12.14 -1.63
CA GLU A 100 -1.16 13.21 -1.52
C GLU A 100 -0.51 13.52 -2.87
N THR A 101 -0.33 12.51 -3.72
CA THR A 101 0.22 12.59 -5.08
C THR A 101 -0.89 12.82 -6.13
N SER A 102 -0.52 13.30 -7.32
CA SER A 102 -1.42 13.52 -8.46
C SER A 102 -2.06 12.25 -9.07
N MET A 103 -1.98 11.09 -8.39
CA MET A 103 -2.62 9.83 -8.78
C MET A 103 -4.11 9.80 -8.39
N HIS A 104 -4.81 10.89 -8.67
CA HIS A 104 -6.25 11.03 -8.47
C HIS A 104 -6.86 11.66 -9.72
N THR A 105 -8.10 11.29 -10.03
CA THR A 105 -8.83 11.95 -11.12
C THR A 105 -9.11 13.42 -10.77
N ARG A 106 -9.47 14.26 -11.75
CA ARG A 106 -9.80 15.68 -11.52
C ARG A 106 -10.90 15.91 -10.47
N GLU A 107 -11.78 14.94 -10.28
CA GLU A 107 -12.82 14.95 -9.25
C GLU A 107 -12.34 14.44 -7.88
N GLY A 108 -11.03 14.28 -7.67
CA GLY A 108 -10.44 13.83 -6.39
C GLY A 108 -10.68 12.36 -6.05
N ARG A 109 -11.16 11.54 -7.00
CA ARG A 109 -11.38 10.09 -6.76
C ARG A 109 -10.06 9.32 -6.84
N ILE A 110 -9.76 8.61 -5.75
CA ILE A 110 -8.57 7.77 -5.57
C ILE A 110 -8.82 6.38 -6.19
N PRO A 111 -7.80 5.73 -6.80
CA PRO A 111 -7.92 4.36 -7.29
C PRO A 111 -8.29 3.37 -6.17
N LEU A 112 -9.10 2.38 -6.50
CA LEU A 112 -9.68 1.48 -5.50
C LEU A 112 -8.76 0.28 -5.28
N ILE A 113 -8.17 0.20 -4.08
CA ILE A 113 -7.45 -1.01 -3.66
C ILE A 113 -8.47 -2.09 -3.31
N LEU A 114 -8.54 -3.13 -4.14
CA LEU A 114 -9.50 -4.22 -3.99
C LEU A 114 -9.07 -5.13 -2.84
N TRP A 115 -7.86 -5.69 -2.92
CA TRP A 115 -7.28 -6.53 -1.88
C TRP A 115 -5.76 -6.53 -1.94
N ILE A 116 -5.13 -6.93 -0.84
CA ILE A 116 -3.67 -7.14 -0.75
C ILE A 116 -3.44 -8.55 -0.23
N THR A 117 -2.69 -9.34 -1.00
CA THR A 117 -2.38 -10.73 -0.68
C THR A 117 -0.94 -10.81 -0.18
N PRO A 118 -0.66 -11.45 0.97
CA PRO A 118 0.72 -11.64 1.40
C PRO A 118 1.44 -12.60 0.44
N THR A 119 2.66 -12.27 0.05
CA THR A 119 3.54 -13.12 -0.78
C THR A 119 4.79 -13.53 0.02
N GLY A 120 5.61 -14.43 -0.52
CA GLY A 120 6.83 -14.89 0.16
C GLY A 120 7.83 -13.76 0.44
N SER A 121 8.00 -12.84 -0.52
CA SER A 121 8.95 -11.72 -0.49
C SER A 121 8.36 -10.39 0.00
N GLY A 122 7.03 -10.32 0.18
CA GLY A 122 6.34 -9.12 0.64
C GLY A 122 4.84 -9.22 0.47
N GLU A 123 4.27 -8.36 -0.35
CA GLU A 123 2.82 -8.24 -0.54
C GLU A 123 2.47 -7.92 -2.00
N ARG A 124 1.32 -8.39 -2.46
CA ARG A 124 0.77 -8.12 -3.79
C ARG A 124 -0.55 -7.39 -3.67
N ALA A 125 -0.60 -6.12 -4.08
CA ALA A 125 -1.79 -5.30 -4.07
C ALA A 125 -2.49 -5.34 -5.43
N PHE A 126 -3.79 -5.65 -5.44
CA PHE A 126 -4.63 -5.60 -6.63
C PHE A 126 -5.47 -4.33 -6.61
N ILE A 127 -5.28 -3.48 -7.63
CA ILE A 127 -5.81 -2.13 -7.66
C ILE A 127 -6.67 -1.97 -8.93
N LEU A 128 -7.87 -1.45 -8.73
CA LEU A 128 -8.75 -1.02 -9.81
C LEU A 128 -8.49 0.46 -10.08
N LEU A 129 -7.94 0.74 -11.26
CA LEU A 129 -7.73 2.06 -11.79
C LEU A 129 -9.06 2.69 -12.22
N ARG A 130 -9.18 4.00 -12.02
CA ARG A 130 -10.33 4.78 -12.49
C ARG A 130 -9.95 5.51 -13.77
N ALA A 131 -10.96 5.89 -14.56
CA ALA A 131 -10.76 6.71 -15.76
C ALA A 131 -9.89 7.95 -15.45
N GLY A 132 -8.82 8.12 -16.23
CA GLY A 132 -7.82 9.17 -16.03
C GLY A 132 -6.60 8.77 -15.20
N ILE A 133 -6.49 7.51 -14.77
CA ILE A 133 -5.30 6.97 -14.10
C ILE A 133 -4.83 5.74 -14.88
N CYS A 134 -3.56 5.69 -15.24
CA CYS A 134 -2.96 4.57 -15.96
C CYS A 134 -1.92 3.82 -15.12
N ALA A 135 -1.48 2.67 -15.61
CA ALA A 135 -0.42 1.91 -14.95
C ALA A 135 0.94 2.63 -15.02
N ASP A 136 1.19 3.43 -16.06
CA ASP A 136 2.40 4.23 -16.19
C ASP A 136 2.53 5.25 -15.05
N ASP A 137 1.42 5.79 -14.53
CA ASP A 137 1.43 6.67 -13.36
C ASP A 137 1.98 5.92 -12.13
N PHE A 138 1.55 4.68 -11.92
CA PHE A 138 2.04 3.85 -10.81
C PHE A 138 3.51 3.46 -10.97
N GLU A 139 3.98 3.26 -12.20
CA GLU A 139 5.40 3.04 -12.49
C GLU A 139 6.21 4.31 -12.21
N ALA A 140 5.72 5.48 -12.62
CA ALA A 140 6.37 6.77 -12.40
C ALA A 140 6.47 7.16 -10.92
N PHE A 141 5.49 6.76 -10.10
CA PHE A 141 5.46 7.01 -8.66
C PHE A 141 5.88 5.79 -7.81
N GLY A 142 6.49 4.77 -8.44
CA GLY A 142 6.88 3.54 -7.75
C GLY A 142 7.83 3.79 -6.57
N ALA A 143 8.73 4.78 -6.68
CA ALA A 143 9.67 5.15 -5.63
C ALA A 143 8.97 5.77 -4.41
N GLU A 144 8.00 6.67 -4.62
CA GLU A 144 7.20 7.27 -3.56
C GLU A 144 6.34 6.20 -2.86
N ILE A 145 5.77 5.27 -3.62
CA ILE A 145 5.02 4.13 -3.07
C ILE A 145 5.94 3.24 -2.24
N ALA A 146 7.15 2.94 -2.72
CA ALA A 146 8.13 2.13 -1.99
C ALA A 146 8.53 2.80 -0.66
N ALA A 147 8.85 4.09 -0.70
CA ALA A 147 9.21 4.88 0.47
C ALA A 147 8.06 4.93 1.49
N ALA A 148 6.84 5.22 1.04
CA ALA A 148 5.68 5.30 1.91
C ALA A 148 5.28 3.96 2.54
N CYS A 149 5.49 2.86 1.81
CA CYS A 149 5.20 1.51 2.30
C CYS A 149 6.34 0.92 3.15
N CYS A 150 7.46 1.64 3.35
CA CYS A 150 8.67 1.10 3.98
C CYS A 150 9.10 -0.21 3.30
N ALA A 151 9.14 -0.20 1.97
CA ALA A 151 9.51 -1.34 1.13
C ALA A 151 10.86 -1.10 0.44
N ALA A 152 11.57 -2.17 0.11
CA ALA A 152 12.84 -2.09 -0.60
C ALA A 152 12.62 -1.69 -2.07
N SER A 153 11.60 -2.27 -2.70
CA SER A 153 11.21 -1.90 -4.06
C SER A 153 9.74 -2.19 -4.32
N VAL A 154 9.19 -1.57 -5.36
CA VAL A 154 7.83 -1.77 -5.83
C VAL A 154 7.89 -2.13 -7.31
N ARG A 155 7.23 -3.23 -7.69
CA ARG A 155 7.10 -3.67 -9.08
C ARG A 155 5.65 -3.54 -9.51
N VAL A 156 5.40 -2.87 -10.63
CA VAL A 156 4.06 -2.67 -11.17
C VAL A 156 3.86 -3.64 -12.34
N ARG A 157 2.73 -4.35 -12.33
CA ARG A 157 2.34 -5.32 -13.37
C ARG A 157 0.98 -4.95 -13.91
N ARG A 158 0.90 -4.80 -15.23
CA ARG A 158 -0.34 -4.55 -15.96
C ARG A 158 -1.09 -5.87 -16.13
N HIS A 159 -2.42 -5.84 -16.02
CA HIS A 159 -3.22 -7.00 -16.36
C HIS A 159 -3.25 -7.17 -17.89
N PRO A 160 -3.03 -8.38 -18.43
CA PRO A 160 -2.92 -8.61 -19.88
C PRO A 160 -4.18 -8.19 -20.63
N ASP A 161 -5.36 -8.57 -20.11
CA ASP A 161 -6.63 -8.36 -20.83
C ASP A 161 -7.38 -7.07 -20.45
N ARG A 162 -6.94 -6.36 -19.39
CA ARG A 162 -7.76 -5.32 -18.76
C ARG A 162 -6.92 -4.17 -18.19
N ALA A 163 -6.82 -3.09 -18.93
CA ALA A 163 -6.06 -1.89 -18.52
C ALA A 163 -6.57 -1.23 -17.22
N GLN A 164 -7.81 -1.50 -16.80
CA GLN A 164 -8.36 -1.01 -15.54
C GLN A 164 -7.77 -1.70 -14.29
N PHE A 165 -7.06 -2.83 -14.45
CA PHE A 165 -6.49 -3.56 -13.33
C PHE A 165 -4.97 -3.45 -13.36
N VAL A 166 -4.41 -3.06 -12.21
CA VAL A 166 -2.97 -3.06 -12.00
C VAL A 166 -2.65 -3.86 -10.74
N THR A 167 -1.57 -4.62 -10.83
CA THR A 167 -1.03 -5.39 -9.70
C THR A 167 0.27 -4.74 -9.27
N VAL A 168 0.38 -4.38 -7.99
CA VAL A 168 1.56 -3.73 -7.42
C VAL A 168 2.18 -4.68 -6.42
N ASP A 169 3.37 -5.20 -6.76
CA ASP A 169 4.17 -6.09 -5.93
C ASP A 169 5.12 -5.25 -5.05
N ILE A 170 4.89 -5.29 -3.74
CA ILE A 170 5.65 -4.56 -2.72
C ILE A 170 6.67 -5.54 -2.14
N VAL A 171 7.95 -5.31 -2.42
CA VAL A 171 9.04 -6.18 -1.99
C VAL A 171 9.68 -5.60 -0.72
N ARG A 172 9.59 -6.32 0.40
CA ARG A 172 10.13 -5.87 1.70
C ARG A 172 11.44 -6.57 2.08
N ARG A 173 11.60 -7.83 1.70
CA ARG A 173 12.87 -8.57 1.85
C ARG A 173 13.48 -8.72 0.48
N GLY A 174 14.81 -8.61 0.38
CA GLY A 174 15.55 -8.90 -0.85
C GLY A 174 15.03 -10.22 -1.43
N ALA A 175 14.32 -10.13 -2.55
CA ALA A 175 13.75 -11.29 -3.20
C ALA A 175 14.90 -11.91 -4.01
N GLU A 176 15.57 -12.92 -3.44
CA GLU A 176 16.52 -13.74 -4.19
C GLU A 176 15.81 -14.56 -5.28
N ASP A 177 14.51 -14.86 -5.13
CA ASP A 177 13.76 -15.72 -6.04
C ASP A 177 12.53 -15.00 -6.64
N ASP A 178 12.72 -14.32 -7.78
CA ASP A 178 11.78 -14.18 -8.93
C ASP A 178 12.30 -13.09 -9.89
N GLN A 179 13.40 -13.39 -10.59
CA GLN A 179 13.92 -12.60 -11.71
C GLN A 179 14.45 -13.54 -12.81
N PRO A 180 14.12 -13.25 -14.07
CA PRO A 180 15.14 -13.25 -15.10
C PRO A 180 15.35 -11.81 -15.56
N GLY A 181 16.51 -11.25 -15.18
CA GLY A 181 17.13 -10.12 -15.88
C GLY A 181 17.02 -8.74 -15.20
N ALA A 182 18.21 -8.20 -14.92
CA ALA A 182 18.60 -6.80 -14.84
C ALA A 182 18.24 -5.99 -13.58
N GLY A 183 19.31 -5.64 -12.84
CA GLY A 183 19.28 -4.61 -11.81
C GLY A 183 20.32 -4.79 -10.69
N THR A 184 21.55 -5.17 -11.01
CA THR A 184 22.69 -5.12 -10.08
C THR A 184 22.91 -3.67 -9.67
N TRP A 185 22.67 -3.36 -8.40
CA TRP A 185 23.14 -2.11 -7.82
C TRP A 185 24.61 -2.30 -7.41
N GLY A 186 25.49 -1.59 -8.10
CA GLY A 186 26.85 -1.33 -7.62
C GLY A 186 27.96 -1.71 -8.60
N ASP A 187 28.07 -0.99 -9.70
CA ASP A 187 29.37 -0.68 -10.29
C ASP A 187 29.41 0.82 -10.57
N GLY A 188 29.99 1.56 -9.63
CA GLY A 188 30.36 2.94 -9.86
C GLY A 188 31.62 2.97 -10.71
N GLU A 189 31.49 3.20 -12.02
CA GLU A 189 32.62 3.68 -12.81
C GLU A 189 32.60 5.22 -12.85
N HIS A 190 33.55 5.77 -12.11
CA HIS A 190 34.09 7.11 -12.28
C HIS A 190 34.63 7.28 -13.71
N GLY A 191 34.47 8.49 -14.27
CA GLY A 191 35.43 9.01 -15.25
C GLY A 191 34.81 9.54 -16.54
N GLY A 192 34.01 10.61 -16.43
CA GLY A 192 33.78 11.49 -17.56
C GLY A 192 35.11 12.10 -18.03
N LYS A 193 35.70 11.55 -19.09
CA LYS A 193 36.81 12.18 -19.81
C LYS A 193 36.25 13.37 -20.60
N ARG A 194 36.57 14.58 -20.13
CA ARG A 194 36.38 15.84 -20.86
C ARG A 194 37.32 15.88 -22.06
N PRO A 195 36.87 16.21 -23.29
CA PRO A 195 37.76 16.47 -24.40
C PRO A 195 37.80 17.99 -24.69
N LEU A 196 38.64 18.75 -23.98
CA LEU A 196 38.91 20.16 -24.32
C LEU A 196 40.38 20.62 -24.15
N GLU A 197 41.35 19.71 -24.11
CA GLU A 197 42.77 20.10 -24.24
C GLU A 197 43.43 19.31 -25.37
N ARG A 198 43.28 19.85 -26.58
CA ARG A 198 44.12 19.53 -27.74
C ARG A 198 44.36 20.81 -28.54
N LEU A 199 44.92 21.82 -27.88
CA LEU A 199 45.45 23.06 -28.46
C LEU A 199 46.55 23.60 -27.53
N ALA A 200 47.71 22.94 -27.54
CA ALA A 200 49.03 23.50 -27.22
C ALA A 200 50.05 22.35 -27.25
N GLY A 201 51.02 22.44 -28.16
CA GLY A 201 52.11 21.46 -28.33
C GLY A 201 52.22 20.99 -29.76
#